data_AF-A0A935XHV0-F1
#
_entry.id   AF-A0A935XHV0-F1
#
_cell.length_a   1.000
_cell.length_b   1.000
_cell.length_c   1.000
_cell.angle_alpha   90.00
_cell.angle_beta   90.00
_cell.angle_gamma   90.00
#
_symmetry.space_group_name_H-M   'P 1'
#
loop_
_entity.id
_entity.type
_entity.pdbx_description
1 polymer ?
#
loop_
_entity_poly.entity_id
_entity_poly.type
_entity_poly.pdbx_seq_one_letter_code
_entity_poly.pdbx_strand_id
1 'polypeptide(L)'
;MDAVLADYRTAPIGESWKVLFDFLGTVNDRCAEVGPPDIESVKAAGWSEEAIYDAITVCALFNFYNRWIDATGVSDMGAEAYAQSGVRMKAHGYAPPGHIVLDK
;
A
#
# COMPACT_ATOMS: atom_id res chain seq x y z
N MET A 1 10.04 9.08 -6.30
CA MET A 1 9.71 7.99 -5.35
C MET A 1 10.48 8.19 -4.06
N ASP A 2 11.81 8.21 -4.09
CA ASP A 2 12.67 8.32 -2.90
C ASP A 2 12.32 9.48 -1.97
N ALA A 3 12.06 10.68 -2.50
CA ALA A 3 11.64 11.83 -1.69
C ALA A 3 10.33 11.59 -0.93
N VAL A 4 9.36 10.89 -1.53
CA VAL A 4 8.07 10.56 -0.90
C VAL A 4 8.26 9.53 0.20
N LEU A 5 9.13 8.55 -0.02
CA LEU A 5 9.49 7.54 0.97
C LEU A 5 10.23 8.15 2.17
N ALA A 6 11.09 9.14 1.91
CA ALA A 6 11.83 9.84 2.97
C ALA A 6 10.91 10.73 3.81
N ASP A 7 10.17 11.63 3.16
CA ASP A 7 9.12 12.43 3.79
C ASP A 7 8.19 13.04 2.73
N TYR A 8 6.99 12.46 2.60
CA TYR A 8 6.00 12.94 1.63
C TYR A 8 5.57 14.40 1.84
N ARG A 9 5.74 14.96 3.05
CA ARG A 9 5.35 16.35 3.36
C ARG A 9 6.26 17.35 2.65
N THR A 10 7.54 17.00 2.49
CA THR A 10 8.55 17.83 1.82
C THR A 10 8.80 17.43 0.35
N ALA A 11 8.29 16.27 -0.06
CA ALA A 11 8.44 15.77 -1.42
C ALA A 11 7.80 16.72 -2.47
N PRO A 12 8.35 16.77 -3.70
CA PRO A 12 7.84 17.58 -4.81
C PRO A 12 6.59 16.92 -5.45
N ILE A 13 5.54 16.74 -4.65
CA ILE A 13 4.24 16.21 -5.05
C ILE A 13 3.15 17.26 -4.81
N GLY A 14 2.02 17.12 -5.48
CA GLY A 14 0.89 18.03 -5.30
C GLY A 14 0.35 18.01 -3.87
N GLU A 15 -0.17 19.14 -3.39
CA GLU A 15 -0.73 19.26 -2.04
C GLU A 15 -1.88 18.27 -1.80
N SER A 16 -2.68 17.96 -2.82
CA SER A 16 -3.74 16.94 -2.70
C SER A 16 -3.21 15.56 -2.31
N TRP A 17 -2.02 15.17 -2.80
CA TRP A 17 -1.37 13.93 -2.41
C TRP A 17 -0.91 13.96 -0.95
N LYS A 18 -0.39 15.10 -0.49
CA LYS A 18 0.03 15.26 0.91
C LYS A 18 -1.15 15.14 1.86
N VAL A 19 -2.29 15.73 1.52
CA VAL A 19 -3.54 15.60 2.29
C VAL A 19 -4.00 14.13 2.35
N LEU A 20 -4.00 13.43 1.22
CA LEU A 20 -4.35 12.00 1.19
C LEU A 20 -3.39 11.17 2.05
N PHE A 21 -2.08 11.40 1.96
CA PHE A 21 -1.10 10.65 2.74
C PHE A 21 -1.14 10.96 4.24
N ASP A 22 -1.48 12.19 4.64
CA ASP A 22 -1.65 12.54 6.05
C ASP A 22 -2.90 11.87 6.65
N PHE A 23 -4.00 11.84 5.89
CA PHE A 23 -5.18 11.04 6.22
C PHE A 23 -4.84 9.56 6.38
N LEU A 24 -4.15 8.96 5.40
CA LEU A 24 -3.76 7.54 5.46
C LEU A 24 -2.79 7.24 6.60
N GLY A 25 -1.94 8.20 6.99
CA GLY A 25 -1.12 8.09 8.20
C GLY A 25 -1.98 7.96 9.46
N THR A 26 -3.04 8.76 9.58
CA THR A 26 -4.00 8.65 10.68
C THR A 26 -4.77 7.33 10.65
N VAL A 27 -5.21 6.89 9.47
CA VAL A 27 -5.82 5.55 9.29
C VAL A 27 -4.86 4.44 9.73
N ASN A 28 -3.57 4.56 9.44
CA ASN A 28 -2.57 3.55 9.77
C ASN A 28 -2.28 3.45 11.27
N ASP A 29 -2.11 4.60 11.93
CA ASP A 29 -1.60 4.66 13.31
C ASP A 29 -2.72 4.76 14.35
N ARG A 30 -3.84 5.39 13.99
CA ARG A 30 -4.91 5.82 14.90
C ARG A 30 -6.29 5.67 14.25
N CYS A 31 -6.56 4.53 13.60
CA CYS A 31 -7.80 4.31 12.85
C CYS A 31 -9.09 4.59 13.65
N ALA A 32 -9.07 4.39 14.97
CA ALA A 32 -10.21 4.64 15.86
C ALA A 32 -10.57 6.14 16.01
N GLU A 33 -9.65 7.04 15.67
CA GLU A 33 -9.85 8.50 15.71
C GLU A 33 -10.42 9.05 14.40
N VAL A 34 -10.39 8.27 13.31
CA VAL A 34 -10.87 8.69 11.99
C VAL A 34 -12.37 8.93 12.01
N GLY A 35 -12.78 10.08 11.50
CA GLY A 35 -14.19 10.47 11.40
C GLY A 35 -14.53 11.22 10.11
N PRO A 36 -15.79 11.68 10.00
CA PRO A 36 -16.25 12.43 8.83
C PRO A 36 -15.39 13.64 8.45
N PRO A 37 -14.85 14.45 9.39
CA PRO A 37 -14.00 15.60 9.04
C PRO A 37 -12.74 15.22 8.26
N ASP A 38 -12.14 14.06 8.57
CA ASP A 38 -10.93 13.60 7.88
C ASP A 38 -11.22 13.28 6.42
N ILE A 39 -12.31 12.55 6.15
CA ILE A 39 -12.74 12.18 4.79
C ILE A 39 -13.11 13.43 3.99
N GLU A 40 -13.85 14.37 4.60
CA GLU A 40 -14.23 15.61 3.93
C GLU A 40 -13.01 16.49 3.59
N SER A 41 -11.95 16.47 4.41
CA SER A 41 -10.70 17.17 4.08
C SER A 41 -10.02 16.61 2.82
N VAL A 42 -10.05 15.29 2.63
CA VAL A 42 -9.47 14.62 1.46
C VAL A 42 -10.33 14.86 0.22
N LYS A 43 -11.66 14.84 0.36
CA LYS A 43 -12.60 15.21 -0.72
C LYS A 43 -12.42 16.67 -1.14
N ALA A 44 -12.26 17.59 -0.19
CA ALA A 44 -12.00 19.00 -0.47
C ALA A 44 -10.66 19.23 -1.20
N ALA A 45 -9.69 18.33 -1.02
CA ALA A 45 -8.44 18.32 -1.79
C ALA A 45 -8.59 17.77 -3.22
N GLY A 46 -9.79 17.37 -3.62
CA GLY A 46 -10.12 16.97 -5.00
C GLY A 46 -10.17 15.46 -5.26
N TRP A 47 -10.08 14.63 -4.22
CA TRP A 47 -10.18 13.18 -4.36
C TRP A 47 -11.63 12.71 -4.42
N SER A 48 -11.91 11.77 -5.33
CA SER A 48 -13.20 11.08 -5.36
C SER A 48 -13.34 10.10 -4.19
N GLU A 49 -14.57 9.77 -3.82
CA GLU A 49 -14.83 8.76 -2.80
C GLU A 49 -14.28 7.39 -3.20
N GLU A 50 -14.31 7.05 -4.49
CA GLU A 50 -13.69 5.84 -5.05
C GLU A 50 -12.16 5.84 -4.83
N ALA A 51 -11.47 6.95 -5.13
CA ALA A 51 -10.02 7.03 -4.93
C ALA A 51 -9.63 6.94 -3.45
N ILE A 52 -10.45 7.52 -2.56
CA ILE A 52 -10.27 7.42 -1.10
C ILE A 52 -10.46 5.97 -0.66
N TYR A 53 -11.51 5.30 -1.14
CA TYR A 53 -11.79 3.90 -0.85
C TYR A 53 -10.65 2.98 -1.32
N ASP A 54 -10.16 3.18 -2.53
CA ASP A 54 -9.05 2.41 -3.09
C ASP A 54 -7.77 2.59 -2.27
N ALA A 55 -7.45 3.83 -1.90
CA ALA A 55 -6.27 4.14 -1.10
C ALA A 55 -6.34 3.50 0.30
N ILE A 56 -7.49 3.59 0.96
CA ILE A 56 -7.73 2.90 2.25
C ILE A 56 -7.58 1.39 2.07
N THR A 57 -8.13 0.81 1.00
CA THR A 57 -8.08 -0.63 0.74
C THR A 57 -6.64 -1.11 0.60
N VAL A 58 -5.81 -0.41 -0.18
CA VAL A 58 -4.38 -0.73 -0.32
C VAL A 58 -3.66 -0.64 1.04
N CYS A 59 -3.83 0.47 1.77
CA CYS A 59 -3.19 0.65 3.07
C CYS A 59 -3.63 -0.40 4.11
N ALA A 60 -4.92 -0.75 4.15
CA ALA A 60 -5.45 -1.77 5.04
C ALA A 60 -4.88 -3.16 4.72
N LEU A 61 -4.74 -3.50 3.43
CA LEU A 61 -4.19 -4.77 3.00
C LEU A 61 -2.71 -4.92 3.39
N PHE A 62 -1.89 -3.88 3.21
CA PHE A 62 -0.50 -3.90 3.67
C PHE A 62 -0.40 -3.95 5.20
N ASN A 63 -1.30 -3.27 5.91
CA ASN A 63 -1.38 -3.39 7.36
C ASN A 63 -1.64 -4.83 7.83
N PHE A 64 -2.51 -5.55 7.13
CA PHE A 64 -2.75 -6.97 7.38
C PHE A 64 -1.50 -7.80 7.06
N TYR A 65 -0.89 -7.62 5.89
CA TYR A 65 0.28 -8.39 5.48
C TYR A 65 1.48 -8.17 6.40
N ASN A 66 1.81 -6.93 6.75
CA ASN A 66 2.91 -6.62 7.66
C ASN A 66 2.73 -7.38 8.97
N ARG A 67 1.54 -7.31 9.58
CA ARG A 67 1.24 -8.03 10.83
C ARG A 67 1.33 -9.54 10.67
N TRP A 68 0.81 -10.10 9.58
CA TRP A 68 0.77 -11.54 9.38
C TRP A 68 2.16 -12.13 9.05
N ILE A 69 2.90 -11.50 8.14
CA ILE A 69 4.25 -11.91 7.73
C ILE A 69 5.20 -11.78 8.92
N ASP A 70 5.21 -10.61 9.59
CA ASP A 70 6.11 -10.36 10.73
C ASP A 70 5.82 -11.32 11.89
N ALA A 71 4.55 -11.60 12.19
CA ALA A 71 4.18 -12.52 13.27
C ALA A 71 4.47 -13.99 12.95
N THR A 72 4.55 -14.37 11.67
CA THR A 72 4.83 -15.75 11.25
C THR A 72 6.32 -16.02 11.03
N GLY A 73 7.17 -14.99 11.09
CA GLY A 73 8.63 -15.12 10.92
C GLY A 73 9.08 -15.34 9.48
N VAL A 74 8.21 -15.03 8.51
CA VAL A 74 8.58 -15.06 7.08
C VAL A 74 9.66 -14.00 6.86
N SER A 75 10.81 -14.42 6.36
CA SER A 75 11.97 -13.55 6.18
C SER A 75 11.86 -12.72 4.90
N ASP A 76 12.41 -11.52 4.94
CA ASP A 76 12.57 -10.70 3.74
C ASP A 76 13.44 -11.43 2.70
N MET A 77 13.04 -11.35 1.44
CA MET A 77 13.86 -11.86 0.34
C MET A 77 14.89 -10.78 0.01
N GLY A 78 16.17 -11.15 -0.13
CA GLY A 78 17.20 -10.17 -0.50
C GLY A 78 16.83 -9.42 -1.80
N ALA A 79 17.29 -8.16 -1.95
CA ALA A 79 16.93 -7.29 -3.08
C ALA A 79 17.04 -7.94 -4.46
N GLU A 80 18.05 -8.80 -4.66
CA GLU A 80 18.24 -9.57 -5.89
C GLU A 80 17.12 -10.57 -6.16
N ALA A 81 16.60 -11.23 -5.12
CA ALA A 81 15.48 -12.15 -5.26
C ALA A 81 14.17 -11.43 -5.60
N TYR A 82 13.95 -10.21 -5.11
CA TYR A 82 12.84 -9.37 -5.57
C TYR A 82 12.99 -8.96 -7.04
N ALA A 83 14.20 -8.59 -7.47
CA ALA A 83 14.45 -8.27 -8.88
C ALA A 83 14.16 -9.47 -9.79
N GLN A 84 14.62 -10.66 -9.41
CA GLN A 84 14.34 -11.92 -10.13
C GLN A 84 12.84 -12.24 -10.14
N SER A 85 12.14 -12.03 -9.01
CA SER A 85 10.69 -12.18 -8.93
C SER A 85 9.97 -11.23 -9.89
N GLY A 86 10.44 -9.98 -10.01
CA GLY A 86 9.92 -9.00 -10.98
C GLY A 86 10.10 -9.45 -12.44
N VAL A 87 11.27 -10.00 -12.79
CA VAL A 87 11.51 -10.57 -14.12
C VAL A 87 10.54 -11.72 -14.41
N ARG A 88 10.36 -12.65 -13.44
CA ARG A 88 9.41 -13.76 -13.56
C ARG A 88 7.98 -13.27 -13.74
N MET A 89 7.54 -12.31 -12.90
CA MET A 89 6.19 -11.76 -12.93
C MET A 89 5.88 -11.08 -14.27
N LYS A 90 6.86 -10.36 -14.85
CA LYS A 90 6.73 -9.77 -16.18
C LYS A 90 6.52 -10.83 -17.26
N ALA A 91 7.22 -11.96 -17.18
CA ALA A 91 7.17 -13.00 -18.20
C ALA A 91 5.96 -13.94 -18.07
N HIS A 92 5.51 -14.21 -16.84
CA HIS A 92 4.56 -15.29 -16.54
C HIS A 92 3.33 -14.84 -15.73
N GLY A 93 3.24 -13.57 -15.37
CA GLY A 93 2.21 -13.07 -14.46
C GLY A 93 2.30 -13.71 -13.07
N TYR A 94 1.18 -13.72 -12.34
CA TYR A 94 1.08 -14.31 -11.01
C TYR A 94 0.97 -15.84 -11.00
N ALA A 95 1.10 -16.49 -12.16
CA ALA A 95 1.10 -17.95 -12.23
C ALA A 95 2.33 -18.49 -11.48
N PRO A 96 2.17 -19.42 -10.52
CA PRO A 96 3.30 -20.02 -9.85
C PRO A 96 4.16 -20.78 -10.86
N PRO A 97 5.49 -20.81 -10.68
CA PRO A 97 6.35 -21.63 -11.52
C PRO A 97 6.04 -23.11 -11.25
N GLY A 98 5.55 -23.80 -12.29
CA GLY A 98 5.09 -25.18 -12.18
C GLY A 98 3.57 -25.28 -12.06
N HIS A 99 3.00 -26.26 -12.77
CA HIS A 99 1.61 -26.67 -12.68
C HIS A 99 1.24 -26.97 -11.22
N ILE A 100 0.38 -26.15 -10.61
CA ILE A 100 -0.39 -26.64 -9.45
C ILE A 100 -1.43 -27.59 -10.03
N VAL A 101 -1.12 -28.88 -10.01
CA VAL A 101 -2.13 -29.91 -10.20
C VAL A 101 -2.98 -29.90 -8.93
N LEU A 102 -4.12 -29.22 -8.98
CA LEU A 102 -5.21 -29.52 -8.06
C LEU A 102 -5.86 -30.80 -8.60
N ASP A 103 -5.36 -31.95 -8.17
CA ASP A 103 -6.05 -33.21 -8.40
C ASP A 103 -7.43 -33.11 -7.74
N LYS A 104 -8.46 -33.00 -8.59
CA LYS A 104 -9.87 -33.15 -8.20
C LYS A 104 -10.29 -34.60 -8.38
#